data_AF-D3IEF1-F1
#
_entry.id   AF-D3IEF1-F1
#
_cell.length_a   1.000
_cell.length_b   1.000
_cell.length_c   1.000
_cell.angle_alpha   90.00
_cell.angle_beta   90.00
_cell.angle_gamma   90.00
#
_symmetry.space_group_name_H-M   'P 1'
#
loop_
_entity.id
_entity.type
_entity.pdbx_description
1 polymer ?
#
loop_
_entity_poly.entity_id
_entity_poly.type
_entity_poly.pdbx_seq_one_letter_code
_entity_poly.pdbx_strand_id
1 'polypeptide(L)'
;MKRYIYILLGYLLLGTIVSSCNRKSTFDEESFFINAIDHAQISNSYKWIVIIPGAGCSGCIQEGEFFMKNYVNNGNILFVLTNLSSLKILQSKTGVKIKEHSNIYVDRGNDFYLPTINSVYPCVIRMEKGKVTKFSFQTPQTTALYDLEEILENSK
;
A
#
# COMPACT_ATOMS: atom_id res chain seq x y z
N MET A 1 -19.82 -38.84 -48.16
CA MET A 1 -19.15 -37.55 -47.90
C MET A 1 -19.96 -36.61 -47.00
N LYS A 2 -21.24 -36.32 -47.30
CA LYS A 2 -22.07 -35.39 -46.49
C LYS A 2 -22.23 -35.79 -45.00
N ARG A 3 -22.28 -37.09 -44.68
CA ARG A 3 -22.42 -37.58 -43.29
C ARG A 3 -21.20 -37.30 -42.40
N TYR A 4 -20.00 -37.25 -42.96
CA TYR A 4 -18.77 -36.91 -42.22
C TYR A 4 -18.64 -35.39 -41.99
N ILE A 5 -19.20 -34.59 -42.90
CA ILE A 5 -19.26 -33.13 -42.77
C ILE A 5 -20.11 -32.74 -41.55
N TYR A 6 -21.26 -33.40 -41.32
CA TYR A 6 -22.09 -33.12 -40.13
C TYR A 6 -21.44 -33.55 -38.81
N ILE A 7 -20.62 -34.61 -38.82
CA ILE A 7 -19.87 -35.06 -37.63
C ILE A 7 -18.73 -34.09 -37.31
N LEU A 8 -18.02 -33.58 -38.32
CA LEU A 8 -16.98 -32.55 -38.16
C LEU A 8 -17.56 -31.20 -37.71
N LEU A 9 -18.74 -30.81 -38.22
CA LEU A 9 -19.45 -29.60 -37.77
C LEU A 9 -19.93 -29.72 -36.31
N GLY A 10 -20.32 -30.93 -35.87
CA GLY A 10 -20.70 -31.18 -34.47
C GLY A 10 -19.54 -31.01 -33.48
N TYR A 11 -18.33 -31.42 -33.85
CA TYR A 11 -17.14 -31.23 -33.02
C TYR A 11 -16.65 -29.77 -32.97
N LEU A 12 -16.88 -28.99 -34.03
CA LEU A 12 -16.53 -27.57 -34.07
C LEU A 12 -17.43 -26.71 -33.16
N LEU A 13 -18.68 -27.14 -32.94
CA LEU A 13 -19.65 -26.46 -32.07
C LEU A 13 -19.49 -26.78 -30.57
N LEU A 14 -18.80 -27.86 -30.20
CA LEU A 14 -18.53 -28.21 -28.80
C LEU A 14 -17.32 -27.48 -28.19
N GLY A 15 -16.51 -26.79 -29.00
CA GLY A 15 -15.26 -26.16 -28.56
C GLY A 15 -15.37 -24.76 -27.95
N THR A 16 -16.55 -24.11 -27.99
CA THR A 16 -16.67 -22.67 -27.66
C THR A 16 -17.14 -22.37 -26.23
N ILE A 17 -17.22 -23.35 -25.32
CA ILE A 17 -17.77 -23.14 -23.96
C ILE A 17 -16.68 -22.97 -22.88
N VAL A 18 -15.39 -23.13 -23.20
CA VAL A 18 -14.30 -22.97 -22.24
C VAL A 18 -13.62 -21.62 -22.40
N SER A 19 -14.19 -20.57 -21.81
CA SER A 19 -13.47 -19.40 -21.27
C SER A 19 -14.42 -18.41 -20.56
N SER A 20 -15.28 -18.90 -19.65
CA SER A 20 -15.86 -18.00 -18.65
C SER A 20 -14.85 -17.86 -17.50
N CYS A 21 -13.88 -16.97 -17.68
CA CYS A 21 -13.04 -16.53 -16.58
C CYS A 21 -13.92 -15.79 -15.58
N ASN A 22 -14.22 -16.43 -14.44
CA ASN A 22 -14.67 -15.77 -13.23
C ASN A 22 -13.54 -14.85 -12.73
N ARG A 23 -13.32 -13.72 -13.40
CA ARG A 23 -12.43 -12.67 -12.91
C ARG A 23 -13.18 -11.99 -11.76
N LYS A 24 -13.09 -12.56 -10.55
CA LYS A 24 -13.36 -11.79 -9.33
C LYS A 24 -12.44 -10.59 -9.41
N SER A 25 -12.98 -9.40 -9.66
CA SER A 25 -12.19 -8.18 -9.69
C SER A 25 -11.78 -7.86 -8.25
N THR A 26 -10.72 -8.51 -7.76
CA THR A 26 -10.04 -8.06 -6.56
C THR A 26 -9.50 -6.67 -6.87
N PHE A 27 -9.79 -5.71 -6.00
CA PHE A 27 -9.25 -4.37 -6.11
C PHE A 27 -7.71 -4.45 -6.19
N ASP A 28 -7.12 -3.73 -7.14
CA ASP A 28 -5.67 -3.73 -7.35
C ASP A 28 -5.04 -2.62 -6.49
N GLU A 29 -4.61 -3.02 -5.29
CA GLU A 29 -3.97 -2.10 -4.32
C GLU A 29 -2.60 -1.61 -4.82
N GLU A 30 -1.88 -2.37 -5.66
CA GLU A 30 -0.60 -1.95 -6.22
C GLU A 30 -0.79 -0.79 -7.20
N SER A 31 -1.71 -0.96 -8.17
CA SER A 31 -2.07 0.10 -9.11
C SER A 31 -2.62 1.34 -8.38
N PHE A 32 -3.37 1.15 -7.28
CA PHE A 32 -3.82 2.27 -6.45
C PHE A 32 -2.64 3.06 -5.87
N PHE A 33 -1.67 2.38 -5.24
CA PHE A 33 -0.51 3.07 -4.66
C PHE A 33 0.34 3.78 -5.72
N ILE A 34 0.53 3.18 -6.89
CA ILE A 34 1.24 3.84 -8.01
C ILE A 34 0.55 5.15 -8.38
N ASN A 35 -0.78 5.12 -8.58
CA ASN A 35 -1.54 6.32 -8.92
C ASN A 35 -1.52 7.38 -7.81
N ALA A 36 -1.58 6.97 -6.54
CA ALA A 36 -1.50 7.88 -5.40
C ALA A 36 -0.13 8.59 -5.31
N ILE A 37 0.95 7.82 -5.51
CA ILE A 37 2.33 8.33 -5.53
C ILE A 37 2.52 9.33 -6.67
N ASP A 38 2.02 9.01 -7.87
CA ASP A 38 2.09 9.88 -9.04
C ASP A 38 1.27 11.16 -8.86
N HIS A 39 0.04 11.06 -8.34
CA HIS A 39 -0.84 12.21 -8.08
C HIS A 39 -0.24 13.16 -7.03
N ALA A 40 0.31 12.63 -5.94
CA ALA A 40 0.95 13.41 -4.89
C ALA A 40 2.36 13.92 -5.28
N GLN A 41 2.86 13.57 -6.47
CA GLN A 41 4.16 13.96 -6.99
C GLN A 41 5.32 13.64 -6.02
N ILE A 42 5.25 12.46 -5.41
CA ILE A 42 6.26 12.01 -4.45
C ILE A 42 7.62 11.84 -5.13
N SER A 43 8.68 12.34 -4.48
CA SER A 43 10.06 12.20 -4.97
C SER A 43 10.48 10.73 -5.10
N ASN A 44 11.12 10.40 -6.22
CA ASN A 44 11.71 9.09 -6.49
C ASN A 44 12.95 8.76 -5.62
N SER A 45 13.37 9.67 -4.74
CA SER A 45 14.53 9.50 -3.85
C SER A 45 14.25 8.60 -2.64
N TYR A 46 12.99 8.41 -2.26
CA TYR A 46 12.64 7.56 -1.13
C TYR A 46 12.76 6.09 -1.51
N LYS A 47 13.38 5.30 -0.62
CA LYS A 47 13.45 3.83 -0.76
C LYS A 47 12.22 3.16 -0.16
N TRP A 48 11.58 3.83 0.80
CA TRP A 48 10.43 3.32 1.52
C TRP A 48 9.37 4.40 1.67
N ILE A 49 8.11 4.00 1.56
CA ILE A 49 6.96 4.82 1.95
C ILE A 49 6.22 4.07 3.04
N VAL A 50 5.97 4.73 4.17
CA VAL A 50 5.22 4.19 5.29
C VAL A 50 3.93 4.98 5.43
N ILE A 51 2.81 4.34 5.11
CA ILE A 51 1.47 4.92 5.24
C ILE A 51 0.95 4.60 6.64
N ILE A 52 0.50 5.62 7.37
CA ILE A 52 -0.08 5.51 8.71
C ILE A 52 -1.51 6.06 8.65
N PRO A 53 -2.53 5.20 8.82
CA PRO A 53 -3.92 5.65 8.85
C PRO A 53 -4.28 6.26 10.22
N GLY A 54 -5.13 7.28 10.22
CA GLY A 54 -5.64 7.92 11.43
C GLY A 54 -6.86 7.28 12.08
N ALA A 55 -7.44 6.27 11.44
CA ALA A 55 -8.63 5.56 11.91
C ALA A 55 -8.45 4.05 11.69
N GLY A 56 -8.78 3.24 12.69
CA GLY A 56 -8.58 1.79 12.65
C GLY A 56 -8.29 1.16 14.00
N CYS A 57 -7.66 -0.03 13.97
CA CYS A 57 -7.27 -0.75 15.18
C CYS A 57 -6.17 0.03 15.93
N SER A 58 -6.42 0.32 17.20
CA SER A 58 -5.50 1.13 18.03
C SER A 58 -4.11 0.50 18.14
N GLY A 59 -3.99 -0.83 18.18
CA GLY A 59 -2.70 -1.52 18.28
C GLY A 59 -1.79 -1.25 17.08
N CYS A 60 -2.22 -1.65 15.87
CA CYS A 60 -1.41 -1.49 14.66
C CYS A 60 -1.13 -0.01 14.33
N ILE A 61 -2.10 0.89 14.57
CA ILE A 61 -1.87 2.33 14.36
C ILE A 61 -0.79 2.84 15.32
N GLN A 62 -0.84 2.46 16.59
CA GLN A 62 0.19 2.85 17.56
C GLN A 62 1.58 2.34 17.19
N GLU A 63 1.69 1.13 16.63
CA GLU A 63 2.95 0.63 16.08
C GLU A 63 3.48 1.53 14.95
N GLY A 64 2.60 1.96 14.03
CA GLY A 64 2.94 2.94 12.99
C GLY A 64 3.38 4.30 13.55
N GLU A 65 2.64 4.84 14.52
CA GLU A 65 2.95 6.11 15.20
C GLU A 65 4.33 6.03 15.90
N PHE A 66 4.63 4.92 16.55
CA PHE A 66 5.90 4.67 17.23
C PHE A 66 7.05 4.49 16.24
N PHE A 67 6.84 3.72 15.16
CA PHE A 67 7.82 3.54 14.11
C PHE A 67 8.19 4.91 13.49
N MET A 68 7.20 5.74 13.15
CA MET A 68 7.45 7.10 12.66
C MET A 68 8.29 7.90 13.66
N LYS A 69 7.93 7.90 14.96
CA LYS A 69 8.70 8.63 15.98
C LYS A 69 10.18 8.26 15.97
N ASN A 70 10.51 6.99 15.84
CA ASN A 70 11.90 6.52 15.91
C ASN A 70 12.68 6.75 14.60
N TYR A 71 12.00 6.72 13.46
CA TYR A 71 12.62 6.76 12.14
C TYR A 71 12.33 8.01 11.32
N VAL A 72 11.64 9.02 11.88
CA VAL A 72 11.32 10.28 11.18
C VAL A 72 12.55 11.00 10.62
N ASN A 73 13.72 10.84 11.26
CA ASN A 73 14.97 11.45 10.81
C ASN A 73 15.66 10.67 9.66
N ASN A 74 15.13 9.52 9.24
CA ASN A 74 15.67 8.75 8.13
C ASN A 74 15.17 9.29 6.79
N GLY A 75 16.02 10.02 6.07
CA GLY A 75 15.70 10.62 4.78
C GLY A 75 15.38 9.62 3.65
N ASN A 76 15.60 8.32 3.84
CA ASN A 76 15.20 7.29 2.86
C ASN A 76 13.73 6.88 2.99
N ILE A 77 13.03 7.32 4.04
CA ILE A 77 11.65 6.95 4.34
C ILE A 77 10.77 8.18 4.22
N LEU A 78 9.70 8.08 3.42
CA LEU A 78 8.58 9.01 3.45
C LEU A 78 7.49 8.47 4.37
N PHE A 79 7.01 9.30 5.30
CA PHE A 79 5.84 9.01 6.10
C PHE A 79 4.61 9.68 5.50
N VAL A 80 3.60 8.88 5.14
CA VAL A 80 2.32 9.37 4.64
C VAL A 80 1.29 9.24 5.75
N LEU A 81 0.68 10.35 6.12
CA LEU A 81 -0.36 10.41 7.14
C LEU A 81 -1.71 10.62 6.47
N THR A 82 -2.57 9.59 6.46
CA THR A 82 -3.85 9.60 5.75
C THR A 82 -5.03 9.38 6.69
N ASN A 83 -6.21 9.88 6.31
CA ASN A 83 -7.45 9.77 7.08
C ASN A 83 -7.29 10.17 8.57
N LEU A 84 -6.51 11.21 8.84
CA LEU A 84 -6.28 11.72 10.20
C LEU A 84 -7.45 12.58 10.68
N SER A 85 -7.98 12.26 11.87
CA SER A 85 -8.96 13.12 12.56
C SER A 85 -8.34 14.41 13.11
N SER A 86 -7.08 14.36 13.57
CA SER A 86 -6.36 15.53 14.09
C SER A 86 -4.85 15.35 14.09
N LEU A 87 -4.15 16.19 13.30
CA LEU A 87 -2.70 16.27 13.30
C LEU A 87 -2.15 16.71 14.68
N LYS A 88 -2.89 17.53 15.43
CA LYS A 88 -2.44 18.00 16.76
C LYS A 88 -2.38 16.85 17.76
N ILE A 89 -3.35 15.94 17.73
CA ILE A 89 -3.38 14.77 18.61
C ILE A 89 -2.19 13.86 18.30
N LEU A 90 -1.95 13.56 17.01
CA LEU A 90 -0.80 12.75 16.59
C LEU A 90 0.53 13.36 17.07
N GLN A 91 0.73 14.66 16.88
CA GLN A 91 1.93 15.36 17.35
C GLN A 91 2.08 15.32 18.87
N SER A 92 0.99 15.46 19.61
CA SER A 92 1.01 15.37 21.08
C SER A 92 1.38 13.97 21.57
N LYS A 93 0.95 12.92 20.88
CA LYS A 93 1.27 11.52 21.23
C LYS A 93 2.71 11.15 20.89
N THR A 94 3.14 11.49 19.69
CA THR A 94 4.44 11.07 19.15
C THR A 94 5.58 11.98 19.57
N GLY A 95 5.30 13.27 19.82
CA GLY A 95 6.30 14.32 20.00
C GLY A 95 6.94 14.78 18.69
N VAL A 96 6.59 14.17 17.56
CA VAL A 96 7.11 14.55 16.23
C VAL A 96 6.44 15.85 15.80
N LYS A 97 7.23 16.85 15.42
CA LYS A 97 6.71 18.12 14.91
C LYS A 97 6.65 18.07 13.40
N ILE A 98 5.47 17.81 12.84
CA ILE A 98 5.30 17.45 11.43
C ILE A 98 5.89 18.49 10.47
N LYS A 99 5.78 19.78 10.81
CA LYS A 99 6.29 20.88 9.97
C LYS A 99 7.82 20.97 9.91
N GLU A 100 8.54 20.31 10.82
CA GLU A 100 10.00 20.33 10.89
C GLU A 100 10.64 19.22 10.02
N HIS A 101 9.84 18.33 9.43
CA HIS A 101 10.32 17.18 8.66
C HIS A 101 9.81 17.23 7.21
N SER A 102 10.74 17.26 6.24
CA SER A 102 10.42 17.27 4.81
C SER A 102 9.96 15.92 4.27
N ASN A 103 10.22 14.84 4.99
CA ASN A 103 9.83 13.47 4.66
C ASN A 103 8.52 13.04 5.33
N ILE A 104 7.63 13.99 5.61
CA ILE A 104 6.26 13.70 6.03
C ILE A 104 5.28 14.35 5.06
N TYR A 105 4.41 13.53 4.47
CA TYR A 105 3.31 13.94 3.62
C TYR A 105 1.98 13.80 4.39
N VAL A 106 1.25 14.90 4.53
CA VAL A 106 -0.09 14.89 5.14
C VAL A 106 -1.12 14.79 4.02
N ASP A 107 -1.69 13.60 3.85
CA ASP A 107 -2.66 13.29 2.81
C ASP A 107 -4.04 13.85 3.16
N ARG A 108 -4.24 15.13 2.81
CA ARG A 108 -5.53 15.82 3.01
C ARG A 108 -6.56 15.46 1.94
N GLY A 109 -6.09 15.03 0.77
CA GLY A 109 -6.92 14.64 -0.36
C GLY A 109 -7.51 13.23 -0.20
N ASN A 110 -6.98 12.44 0.75
CA ASN A 110 -7.24 11.01 0.89
C ASN A 110 -6.80 10.22 -0.35
N ASP A 111 -5.75 10.69 -1.04
CA ASP A 111 -5.17 10.02 -2.20
C ASP A 111 -4.58 8.65 -1.83
N PHE A 112 -4.10 8.52 -0.58
CA PHE A 112 -3.58 7.28 -0.02
C PHE A 112 -4.60 6.54 0.85
N TYR A 113 -5.84 7.02 0.94
CA TYR A 113 -6.90 6.33 1.68
C TYR A 113 -7.47 5.18 0.84
N LEU A 114 -6.99 3.97 1.14
CA LEU A 114 -7.31 2.77 0.40
C LEU A 114 -8.81 2.43 0.49
N PRO A 115 -9.51 2.10 -0.61
CA PRO A 115 -10.92 1.73 -0.57
C PRO A 115 -11.11 0.22 -0.29
N THR A 116 -10.31 -0.35 0.62
CA THR A 116 -10.37 -1.76 1.01
C THR A 116 -10.37 -1.91 2.54
N ILE A 117 -10.57 -3.14 3.01
CA ILE A 117 -10.49 -3.46 4.44
C ILE A 117 -9.10 -3.19 5.04
N ASN A 118 -8.06 -3.13 4.19
CA ASN A 118 -6.70 -2.88 4.64
C ASN A 118 -6.42 -1.40 5.00
N SER A 119 -7.37 -0.50 4.70
CA SER A 119 -7.27 0.95 4.96
C SER A 119 -7.08 1.34 6.43
N VAL A 120 -7.34 0.41 7.35
CA VAL A 120 -7.20 0.58 8.79
C VAL A 120 -5.82 0.20 9.32
N TYR A 121 -4.92 -0.29 8.47
CA TYR A 121 -3.60 -0.78 8.84
C TYR A 121 -2.48 0.09 8.26
N PRO A 122 -1.37 0.28 8.99
CA PRO A 122 -0.17 0.82 8.40
C PRO A 122 0.31 -0.04 7.24
N CYS A 123 0.93 0.59 6.24
CA CYS A 123 1.45 -0.09 5.06
C CYS A 123 2.89 0.35 4.82
N VAL A 124 3.76 -0.61 4.52
CA VAL A 124 5.13 -0.37 4.07
C VAL A 124 5.19 -0.67 2.57
N ILE A 125 5.67 0.30 1.80
CA ILE A 125 5.88 0.19 0.36
C ILE A 125 7.38 0.31 0.09
N ARG A 126 7.93 -0.66 -0.64
CA ARG A 126 9.31 -0.64 -1.16
C ARG A 126 9.33 0.05 -2.51
N MET A 127 10.26 1.00 -2.63
CA MET A 127 10.51 1.74 -3.85
C MET A 127 11.89 1.39 -4.40
N GLU A 128 11.96 1.08 -5.70
CA GLU A 128 13.24 0.94 -6.41
C GLU A 128 13.21 1.76 -7.70
N LYS A 129 14.19 2.67 -7.84
CA LYS A 129 14.28 3.58 -9.01
C LYS A 129 12.96 4.33 -9.27
N GLY A 130 12.29 4.77 -8.20
CA GLY A 130 11.02 5.48 -8.27
C GLY A 130 9.79 4.63 -8.56
N LYS A 131 9.89 3.28 -8.50
CA LYS A 131 8.76 2.39 -8.75
C LYS A 131 8.43 1.56 -7.52
N VAL A 132 7.14 1.34 -7.29
CA VAL A 132 6.63 0.35 -6.33
C VAL A 132 7.12 -1.03 -6.77
N THR A 133 7.78 -1.75 -5.87
CA THR A 133 8.22 -3.14 -6.13
C THR A 133 7.59 -4.15 -5.19
N LYS A 134 7.17 -3.71 -4.00
CA LYS A 134 6.49 -4.53 -3.00
C LYS A 134 5.73 -3.63 -2.05
N PHE A 135 4.62 -4.13 -1.51
CA PHE A 135 3.99 -3.54 -0.33
C PHE A 135 3.55 -4.63 0.65
N SER A 136 3.37 -4.25 1.91
CA SER A 136 2.90 -5.13 2.97
C SER A 136 2.26 -4.34 4.09
N PHE A 137 1.15 -4.85 4.63
CA PHE A 137 0.46 -4.22 5.76
C PHE A 137 0.98 -4.73 7.10
N GLN A 138 0.95 -3.85 8.10
CA GLN A 138 1.10 -4.20 9.51
C GLN A 138 -0.28 -4.55 10.06
N THR A 139 -0.55 -5.84 10.21
CA THR A 139 -1.80 -6.37 10.75
C THR A 139 -1.50 -7.19 12.00
N PRO A 140 -2.49 -7.65 12.78
CA PRO A 140 -2.23 -8.53 13.92
C PRO A 140 -1.55 -9.86 13.53
N GLN A 141 -1.52 -10.22 12.25
CA GLN A 141 -0.92 -11.44 11.73
C GLN A 141 0.35 -11.20 10.91
N THR A 142 0.74 -9.94 10.66
CA THR A 142 1.85 -9.58 9.76
C THR A 142 2.72 -8.50 10.36
N THR A 143 4.02 -8.54 10.08
CA THR A 143 5.05 -7.75 10.80
C THR A 143 5.73 -6.70 9.93
N ALA A 144 5.03 -6.13 8.95
CA ALA A 144 5.62 -5.24 7.94
C ALA A 144 6.51 -4.10 8.49
N LEU A 145 6.13 -3.47 9.61
CA LEU A 145 6.94 -2.41 10.22
C LEU A 145 8.19 -2.96 10.90
N TYR A 146 8.07 -4.10 11.57
CA TYR A 146 9.19 -4.79 12.21
C TYR A 146 10.18 -5.33 11.18
N ASP A 147 9.69 -5.92 10.09
CA ASP A 147 10.53 -6.40 8.98
C ASP A 147 11.34 -5.24 8.38
N LEU A 148 10.72 -4.05 8.24
CA LEU A 148 11.43 -2.85 7.80
C LEU A 148 12.47 -2.39 8.83
N GLU A 149 12.12 -2.37 10.12
CA GLU A 149 13.04 -2.04 11.20
C GLU A 149 14.29 -2.93 11.16
N GLU A 150 14.13 -4.25 11.05
CA GLU A 150 15.24 -5.19 10.94
C GLU A 150 16.14 -4.90 9.72
N ILE A 151 15.54 -4.58 8.57
CA ILE A 151 16.29 -4.18 7.37
C ILE A 151 17.11 -2.91 7.63
N LEU A 152 16.52 -1.92 8.29
CA LEU A 152 17.17 -0.63 8.58
C LEU A 152 18.30 -0.76 9.58
N GLU A 153 18.17 -1.64 10.57
CA GLU A 153 19.21 -1.92 11.56
C GLU A 153 20.40 -2.68 10.96
N ASN A 154 20.13 -3.65 10.09
CA ASN A 154 21.17 -4.43 9.40
C ASN A 154 21.88 -3.65 8.27
N SER A 155 21.37 -2.46 7.92
CA SER A 155 21.96 -1.60 6.88
C SER A 155 22.85 -0.48 7.44
N LYS A 156 23.03 -0.40 8.77
CA LYS A 156 23.93 0.55 9.45
C LYS A 156 25.35 0.03 9.52
#